data_AF-A0A7K3CWH9-F1
#
_entry.id   AF-A0A7K3CWH9-F1
#
_cell.length_a   1.000
_cell.length_b   1.000
_cell.length_c   1.000
_cell.angle_alpha   90.00
_cell.angle_beta   90.00
_cell.angle_gamma   90.00
#
_symmetry.space_group_name_H-M   'P 1'
#
loop_
_entity.id
_entity.type
_entity.pdbx_description
1 polymer ?
#
loop_
_entity_poly.entity_id
_entity_poly.type
_entity_poly.pdbx_seq_one_letter_code
_entity_poly.pdbx_strand_id
1 'polypeptide(L)'
;MGAVRFRCPCNSGGDGAVTYPSQHPNSSASTSPPTPLTPPASSASASAYPGYRHELHPYAGRDEFLRGAVGFIREALQGGEAVVVAVPGDKAALLRSEVPADGTVRYVDTSAVAHHPGRLIGAWQEWISEHAAEGRPVRGIGESPWNEVHSQVQAEQLRYHEWLLNKAFADGPAWWLLCPYDTAAGENAALR
;
A
#
# COMPACT_ATOMS: atom_id res chain seq x y z
N MET A 1 10.15 7.43 -13.92
CA MET A 1 10.73 6.68 -12.80
C MET A 1 9.73 6.72 -11.65
N GLY A 2 9.23 5.56 -11.18
CA GLY A 2 8.46 5.51 -9.93
C GLY A 2 9.40 5.79 -8.76
N ALA A 3 9.15 6.85 -8.00
CA ALA A 3 9.96 7.15 -6.82
C ALA A 3 9.49 6.29 -5.65
N VAL A 4 10.42 5.57 -5.02
CA VAL A 4 10.21 4.99 -3.69
C VAL A 4 9.89 6.13 -2.73
N ARG A 5 8.79 6.05 -2.01
CA ARG A 5 8.43 7.01 -0.97
C ARG A 5 8.66 6.38 0.40
N PHE A 6 9.12 7.17 1.37
CA PHE A 6 9.19 6.71 2.75
C PHE A 6 7.88 7.02 3.44
N ARG A 7 7.26 6.00 4.05
CA ARG A 7 6.11 6.22 4.93
C ARG A 7 6.62 6.50 6.33
N CYS A 8 6.47 7.74 6.79
CA CYS A 8 6.76 8.10 8.17
C CYS A 8 5.77 7.37 9.10
N PRO A 9 6.22 6.75 10.21
CA PRO A 9 5.31 6.26 11.25
C PRO A 9 4.45 7.44 11.70
N CYS A 10 3.13 7.29 11.62
CA CYS A 10 2.20 8.40 11.85
C CYS A 10 2.41 9.01 13.24
N ASN A 11 2.79 10.29 13.29
CA ASN A 11 2.52 11.14 14.45
C ASN A 11 1.07 11.62 14.28
N SER A 12 0.17 11.09 15.08
CA SER A 12 -1.22 11.53 15.12
C SER A 12 -1.30 12.95 15.69
N GLY A 13 -1.55 13.96 14.84
CA GLY A 13 -1.78 15.34 15.26
C GLY A 13 -2.27 16.20 14.09
N GLY A 14 -3.53 16.63 14.15
CA GLY A 14 -4.24 17.31 13.08
C GLY A 14 -4.09 18.83 13.00
N ASP A 15 -4.95 19.36 12.13
CA ASP A 15 -5.42 20.73 11.92
C ASP A 15 -4.53 21.78 11.24
N GLY A 16 -5.12 22.41 10.22
CA GLY A 16 -4.59 23.64 9.64
C GLY A 16 -5.17 24.09 8.30
N ALA A 17 -6.44 23.82 7.95
CA ALA A 17 -7.07 24.50 6.81
C ALA A 17 -7.67 25.83 7.26
N VAL A 18 -6.96 26.92 6.99
CA VAL A 18 -7.37 28.32 7.24
C VAL A 18 -8.43 28.75 6.22
N THR A 19 -9.47 29.44 6.70
CA THR A 19 -10.62 29.96 5.94
C THR A 19 -10.59 31.50 5.80
N TYR A 20 -11.38 32.00 4.81
CA TYR A 20 -12.03 33.33 4.62
C TYR A 20 -11.44 34.31 3.56
N PRO A 21 -12.23 35.29 3.03
CA PRO A 21 -13.69 35.42 2.86
C PRO A 21 -14.18 35.84 1.44
N SER A 22 -15.51 35.76 1.25
CA SER A 22 -16.37 36.14 0.11
C SER A 22 -16.37 37.61 -0.32
N GLN A 23 -16.80 37.92 -1.57
CA GLN A 23 -17.77 39.00 -1.90
C GLN A 23 -18.63 38.71 -3.15
N HIS A 24 -19.89 39.14 -3.05
CA HIS A 24 -21.09 39.04 -3.93
C HIS A 24 -21.12 40.15 -5.05
N PRO A 25 -22.02 40.12 -6.08
CA PRO A 25 -23.43 40.55 -5.93
C PRO A 25 -24.53 39.87 -6.80
N ASN A 26 -25.73 39.81 -6.20
CA ASN A 26 -27.12 39.95 -6.69
C ASN A 26 -27.55 39.41 -8.08
N SER A 27 -28.61 38.59 -8.10
CA SER A 27 -29.99 39.06 -8.38
C SER A 27 -31.03 37.93 -8.38
N SER A 28 -32.24 38.31 -7.98
CA SER A 28 -33.46 37.54 -7.77
C SER A 28 -34.19 37.09 -9.04
N ALA A 29 -34.70 35.85 -9.06
CA ALA A 29 -35.97 35.49 -9.70
C ALA A 29 -36.49 34.13 -9.17
N SER A 30 -37.81 34.07 -8.98
CA SER A 30 -38.62 32.98 -8.42
C SER A 30 -39.05 31.98 -9.50
N THR A 31 -38.96 30.66 -9.26
CA THR A 31 -39.98 29.65 -9.65
C THR A 31 -39.60 28.22 -9.18
N SER A 32 -40.50 27.61 -8.39
CA SER A 32 -40.74 26.18 -8.09
C SER A 32 -39.60 25.20 -7.72
N PRO A 33 -39.80 24.30 -6.74
CA PRO A 33 -38.78 23.31 -6.35
C PRO A 33 -38.73 22.17 -7.37
N PRO A 34 -37.54 21.75 -7.86
CA PRO A 34 -37.41 20.48 -8.54
C PRO A 34 -37.45 19.34 -7.50
N THR A 35 -38.22 18.30 -7.82
CA THR A 35 -38.14 16.97 -7.21
C THR A 35 -36.69 16.50 -7.10
N PRO A 36 -36.25 15.89 -5.98
CA PRO A 36 -34.91 15.33 -5.91
C PRO A 36 -34.83 14.12 -6.85
N LEU A 37 -34.20 14.33 -8.01
CA LEU A 37 -33.68 13.25 -8.83
C LEU A 37 -32.53 12.63 -8.04
N THR A 38 -32.77 11.46 -7.46
CA THR A 38 -31.71 10.60 -6.95
C THR A 38 -30.69 10.42 -8.09
N PRO A 39 -29.42 10.86 -7.93
CA PRO A 39 -28.42 10.56 -8.94
C PRO A 39 -28.28 9.02 -9.00
N PRO A 40 -28.09 8.43 -10.20
CA PRO A 40 -27.62 7.05 -10.25
C PRO A 40 -26.34 6.96 -9.43
N ALA A 41 -26.20 5.92 -8.60
CA ALA A 41 -24.99 5.64 -7.86
C ALA A 41 -23.81 5.73 -8.83
N SER A 42 -22.97 6.75 -8.64
CA SER A 42 -21.85 7.04 -9.53
C SER A 42 -20.84 5.90 -9.41
N SER A 43 -20.93 5.01 -10.40
CA SER A 43 -19.87 4.34 -11.14
C SER A 43 -18.51 4.25 -10.46
N ALA A 44 -18.04 3.01 -10.31
CA ALA A 44 -16.65 2.57 -10.20
C ALA A 44 -15.75 3.50 -9.41
N SER A 45 -15.36 3.07 -8.20
CA SER A 45 -14.23 3.67 -7.50
C SER A 45 -13.03 3.65 -8.45
N ALA A 46 -12.78 4.76 -9.12
CA ALA A 46 -11.51 5.05 -9.73
C ALA A 46 -10.48 4.73 -8.66
N SER A 47 -9.42 4.02 -9.04
CA SER A 47 -8.31 3.76 -8.14
C SER A 47 -8.03 5.02 -7.32
N ALA A 48 -8.06 4.91 -5.99
CA ALA A 48 -7.84 6.04 -5.08
C ALA A 48 -6.48 6.72 -5.33
N TYR A 49 -5.61 6.06 -6.10
CA TYR A 49 -4.29 6.53 -6.51
C TYR A 49 -4.18 6.63 -8.03
N PRO A 50 -3.49 7.66 -8.57
CA PRO A 50 -3.36 7.87 -10.01
C PRO A 50 -2.42 6.87 -10.71
N GLY A 51 -1.81 5.93 -9.98
CA GLY A 51 -0.85 4.96 -10.50
C GLY A 51 -0.26 4.07 -9.41
N TYR A 52 0.77 3.29 -9.77
CA TYR A 52 1.53 2.47 -8.83
C TYR A 52 2.23 3.34 -7.76
N ARG A 53 2.08 2.96 -6.51
CA ARG A 53 2.76 3.57 -5.35
C ARG A 53 3.51 2.49 -4.58
N HIS A 54 4.81 2.68 -4.41
CA HIS A 54 5.67 1.82 -3.62
C HIS A 54 6.24 2.59 -2.43
N GLU A 55 5.99 2.10 -1.22
CA GLU A 55 6.45 2.75 0.00
C GLU A 55 7.32 1.85 0.85
N LEU A 56 8.54 2.28 1.12
CA LEU A 56 9.35 1.65 2.15
C LEU A 56 8.91 2.15 3.52
N HIS A 57 8.67 1.21 4.42
CA HIS A 57 8.21 1.49 5.78
C HIS A 57 9.19 0.93 6.82
N PRO A 58 10.07 1.77 7.39
CA PRO A 58 10.96 1.33 8.44
C PRO A 58 10.16 0.94 9.68
N TYR A 59 10.58 -0.13 10.34
CA TYR A 59 10.08 -0.50 11.65
C TYR A 59 11.21 -1.06 12.52
N ALA A 60 11.12 -0.88 13.83
CA ALA A 60 11.99 -1.51 14.82
C ALA A 60 11.17 -2.47 15.71
N GLY A 61 11.36 -3.77 15.47
CA GLY A 61 10.71 -4.83 16.25
C GLY A 61 9.22 -5.04 15.98
N ARG A 62 8.67 -6.03 16.70
CA ARG A 62 7.33 -6.58 16.46
C ARG A 62 6.21 -5.53 16.53
N ASP A 63 6.21 -4.69 17.55
CA ASP A 63 5.06 -3.80 17.81
C ASP A 63 4.98 -2.68 16.78
N GLU A 64 6.12 -2.16 16.31
CA GLU A 64 6.14 -1.18 15.22
C GLU A 64 5.67 -1.80 13.90
N PHE A 65 6.15 -3.01 13.58
CA PHE A 65 5.69 -3.75 12.42
C PHE A 65 4.16 -3.92 12.44
N LEU A 66 3.60 -4.41 13.55
CA LEU A 66 2.17 -4.62 13.69
C LEU A 66 1.38 -3.31 13.59
N ARG A 67 1.80 -2.25 14.29
CA ARG A 67 1.12 -0.94 14.21
C ARG A 67 1.06 -0.43 12.76
N GLY A 68 2.20 -0.47 12.06
CA GLY A 68 2.31 0.02 10.69
C GLY A 68 1.45 -0.78 9.71
N ALA A 69 1.61 -2.12 9.72
CA ALA A 69 0.93 -3.03 8.81
C ALA A 69 -0.58 -3.13 9.10
N VAL A 70 -0.99 -3.31 10.36
CA VAL A 70 -2.41 -3.39 10.73
C VAL A 70 -3.13 -2.07 10.44
N GLY A 71 -2.49 -0.93 10.73
CA GLY A 71 -3.04 0.38 10.36
C GLY A 71 -3.27 0.48 8.85
N PHE A 72 -2.28 0.08 8.05
CA PHE A 72 -2.38 0.08 6.59
C PHE A 72 -3.50 -0.83 6.05
N ILE A 73 -3.67 -2.03 6.62
CA ILE A 73 -4.76 -2.95 6.25
C ILE A 73 -6.12 -2.34 6.61
N ARG A 74 -6.27 -1.79 7.82
CA ARG A 74 -7.54 -1.22 8.28
C ARG A 74 -7.94 0.02 7.46
N GLU A 75 -6.97 0.86 7.09
CA GLU A 75 -7.20 2.00 6.17
C GLU A 75 -7.71 1.52 4.81
N ALA A 76 -7.14 0.45 4.25
CA ALA A 76 -7.57 -0.13 2.98
C ALA A 76 -9.01 -0.68 3.07
N LEU A 77 -9.32 -1.43 4.13
CA LEU A 77 -10.66 -1.98 4.35
C LEU A 77 -11.73 -0.90 4.53
N GLN A 78 -11.41 0.18 5.24
CA GLN A 78 -12.31 1.35 5.36
C GLN A 78 -12.55 2.03 4.01
N GLY A 79 -11.58 1.99 3.10
CA GLY A 79 -11.69 2.47 1.72
C GLY A 79 -12.35 1.50 0.75
N GLY A 80 -12.73 0.29 1.18
CA GLY A 80 -13.27 -0.75 0.30
C GLY A 80 -12.23 -1.39 -0.64
N GLU A 81 -10.95 -1.27 -0.32
CA GLU A 81 -9.84 -1.80 -1.11
C GLU A 81 -9.54 -3.26 -0.72
N ALA A 82 -9.13 -4.09 -1.69
CA ALA A 82 -8.62 -5.43 -1.42
C ALA A 82 -7.18 -5.37 -0.92
N VAL A 83 -6.81 -6.30 -0.03
CA VAL A 83 -5.47 -6.38 0.54
C VAL A 83 -4.88 -7.76 0.35
N VAL A 84 -3.66 -7.81 -0.19
CA VAL A 84 -2.83 -9.01 -0.21
C VAL A 84 -1.60 -8.82 0.68
N VAL A 85 -1.33 -9.80 1.52
CA VAL A 85 -0.22 -9.80 2.50
C VAL A 85 0.74 -10.93 2.16
N ALA A 86 1.96 -10.54 1.80
CA ALA A 86 3.03 -11.36 1.24
C ALA A 86 4.32 -11.17 2.05
N VAL A 87 4.26 -11.52 3.34
CA VAL A 87 5.35 -11.38 4.33
C VAL A 87 5.78 -12.77 4.83
N PRO A 88 6.95 -12.90 5.50
CA PRO A 88 7.36 -14.15 6.15
C PRO A 88 6.27 -14.77 7.02
N GLY A 89 6.23 -16.10 7.06
CA GLY A 89 5.11 -16.86 7.61
C GLY A 89 4.83 -16.58 9.10
N ASP A 90 5.87 -16.33 9.88
CA ASP A 90 5.77 -15.91 11.27
C ASP A 90 5.01 -14.58 11.38
N LYS A 91 5.39 -13.56 10.62
CA LYS A 91 4.71 -12.25 10.58
C LYS A 91 3.31 -12.31 9.99
N ALA A 92 3.10 -13.15 8.99
CA ALA A 92 1.77 -13.41 8.44
C ALA A 92 0.84 -14.00 9.51
N ALA A 93 1.33 -14.88 10.39
CA ALA A 93 0.56 -15.40 11.52
C ALA A 93 0.21 -14.29 12.53
N LEU A 94 1.13 -13.37 12.81
CA LEU A 94 0.88 -12.23 13.71
C LEU A 94 -0.15 -11.26 13.15
N LEU A 95 -0.05 -10.93 11.86
CA LEU A 95 -1.03 -10.06 11.22
C LEU A 95 -2.41 -10.73 11.17
N ARG A 96 -2.45 -12.04 10.91
CA ARG A 96 -3.71 -12.78 10.85
C ARG A 96 -4.44 -12.86 12.21
N SER A 97 -3.73 -12.78 13.34
CA SER A 97 -4.39 -12.68 14.66
C SER A 97 -5.02 -11.31 14.91
N GLU A 98 -4.54 -10.25 14.26
CA GLU A 98 -5.05 -8.88 14.40
C GLU A 98 -6.09 -8.52 13.35
N VAL A 99 -5.91 -9.02 12.13
CA VAL A 99 -6.81 -8.87 10.98
C VAL A 99 -6.96 -10.23 10.30
N PRO A 100 -8.01 -10.99 10.63
CA PRO A 100 -8.27 -12.28 10.02
C PRO A 100 -8.36 -12.19 8.50
N ALA A 101 -8.04 -13.29 7.82
CA ALA A 101 -8.31 -13.40 6.41
C ALA A 101 -9.83 -13.36 6.18
N ASP A 102 -10.25 -12.62 5.18
CA ASP A 102 -11.61 -12.66 4.65
C ASP A 102 -11.53 -12.52 3.12
N GLY A 103 -12.66 -12.52 2.41
CA GLY A 103 -12.65 -12.37 0.96
C GLY A 103 -11.98 -11.08 0.46
N THR A 104 -11.67 -10.13 1.35
CA THR A 104 -11.01 -8.85 1.05
C THR A 104 -9.54 -8.83 1.51
N VAL A 105 -9.17 -9.56 2.56
CA VAL A 105 -7.78 -9.72 3.04
C VAL A 105 -7.26 -11.13 2.77
N ARG A 106 -6.31 -11.25 1.85
CA ARG A 106 -5.63 -12.51 1.51
C ARG A 106 -4.21 -12.52 2.06
N TYR A 107 -3.85 -13.63 2.68
CA TYR A 107 -2.46 -13.90 3.06
C TYR A 107 -1.88 -14.94 2.11
N VAL A 108 -0.70 -14.65 1.55
CA VAL A 108 -0.02 -15.52 0.60
C VAL A 108 1.35 -15.91 1.12
N ASP A 109 1.69 -17.19 0.94
CA ASP A 109 3.03 -17.68 1.24
C ASP A 109 3.95 -17.36 0.07
N THR A 110 4.97 -16.54 0.31
CA THR A 110 5.98 -16.17 -0.68
C THR A 110 7.30 -16.90 -0.52
N SER A 111 7.43 -17.84 0.43
CA SER A 111 8.69 -18.53 0.75
C SER A 111 9.36 -19.16 -0.49
N ALA A 112 8.57 -19.74 -1.40
CA ALA A 112 9.07 -20.36 -2.62
C ALA A 112 9.62 -19.37 -3.67
N VAL A 113 9.29 -18.08 -3.56
CA VAL A 113 9.60 -17.05 -4.56
C VAL A 113 10.32 -15.83 -3.99
N ALA A 114 10.46 -15.72 -2.67
CA ALA A 114 11.03 -14.56 -1.97
C ALA A 114 12.45 -14.21 -2.47
N HIS A 115 13.26 -15.23 -2.78
CA HIS A 115 14.62 -15.05 -3.31
C HIS A 115 14.69 -15.02 -4.86
N HIS A 116 13.55 -15.02 -5.55
CA HIS A 116 13.46 -15.05 -7.00
C HIS A 116 12.67 -13.84 -7.50
N PRO A 117 13.31 -12.66 -7.66
CA PRO A 117 12.63 -11.38 -7.90
C PRO A 117 11.67 -11.42 -9.08
N GLY A 118 12.07 -12.01 -10.20
CA GLY A 118 11.18 -12.14 -11.37
C GLY A 118 9.94 -13.00 -11.13
N ARG A 119 10.05 -14.07 -10.30
CA ARG A 119 8.91 -14.91 -9.94
C ARG A 119 7.97 -14.20 -8.97
N LEU A 120 8.53 -13.51 -7.97
CA LEU A 120 7.73 -12.72 -7.04
C LEU A 120 6.96 -11.62 -7.78
N ILE A 121 7.61 -10.90 -8.70
CA ILE A 121 6.97 -9.87 -9.52
C ILE A 121 5.85 -10.46 -10.40
N GLY A 122 6.08 -11.62 -11.01
CA GLY A 122 5.05 -12.32 -11.77
C GLY A 122 3.82 -12.66 -10.92
N ALA A 123 4.04 -13.16 -9.70
CA ALA A 123 2.95 -13.45 -8.77
C ALA A 123 2.17 -12.18 -8.37
N TRP A 124 2.86 -11.06 -8.12
CA TRP A 124 2.19 -9.77 -7.90
C TRP A 124 1.34 -9.35 -9.10
N GLN A 125 1.87 -9.45 -10.32
CA GLN A 125 1.14 -9.09 -11.55
C GLN A 125 -0.14 -9.92 -11.72
N GLU A 126 -0.10 -11.21 -11.42
CA GLU A 126 -1.26 -12.10 -11.47
C GLU A 126 -2.34 -11.63 -10.49
N TRP A 127 -2.00 -11.47 -9.19
CA TRP A 127 -2.97 -11.01 -8.18
C TRP A 127 -3.57 -9.64 -8.49
N ILE A 128 -2.75 -8.69 -8.93
CA ILE A 128 -3.24 -7.34 -9.25
C ILE A 128 -4.18 -7.39 -10.45
N SER A 129 -3.86 -8.20 -11.47
CA SER A 129 -4.72 -8.35 -12.66
C SER A 129 -6.07 -8.97 -12.33
N GLU A 130 -6.10 -9.99 -11.46
CA GLU A 130 -7.34 -10.62 -10.97
C GLU A 130 -8.28 -9.61 -10.31
N HIS A 131 -7.77 -8.77 -9.40
CA HIS A 131 -8.60 -7.84 -8.64
C HIS A 131 -8.91 -6.54 -9.40
N ALA A 132 -8.00 -6.10 -10.28
CA ALA A 132 -8.26 -4.96 -11.16
C ALA A 132 -9.44 -5.24 -12.11
N ALA A 133 -9.59 -6.50 -12.56
CA ALA A 133 -10.74 -6.91 -13.37
C ALA A 133 -12.09 -6.78 -12.64
N GLU A 134 -12.08 -6.84 -11.30
CA GLU A 134 -13.26 -6.66 -10.46
C GLU A 134 -13.55 -5.18 -10.13
N GLY A 135 -12.73 -4.24 -10.63
CA GLY A 135 -12.89 -2.80 -10.42
C GLY A 135 -12.58 -2.33 -8.99
N ARG A 136 -11.94 -3.17 -8.18
CA ARG A 136 -11.60 -2.86 -6.79
C ARG A 136 -10.13 -2.41 -6.69
N PRO A 137 -9.81 -1.28 -6.02
CA PRO A 137 -8.42 -0.91 -5.78
C PRO A 137 -7.71 -1.94 -4.89
N VAL A 138 -6.41 -2.11 -5.12
CA VAL A 138 -5.60 -3.12 -4.43
C VAL A 138 -4.49 -2.45 -3.63
N ARG A 139 -4.32 -2.90 -2.39
CA ARG A 139 -3.11 -2.69 -1.60
C ARG A 139 -2.35 -3.99 -1.37
N GLY A 140 -1.03 -3.90 -1.36
CA GLY A 140 -0.14 -5.00 -1.05
C GLY A 140 0.72 -4.68 0.17
N ILE A 141 1.04 -5.70 0.96
CA ILE A 141 2.16 -5.67 1.91
C ILE A 141 3.15 -6.74 1.47
N GLY A 142 4.35 -6.36 1.10
CA GLY A 142 5.46 -7.29 0.81
C GLY A 142 6.64 -6.94 1.70
N GLU A 143 7.30 -7.91 2.32
CA GLU A 143 8.48 -7.60 3.13
C GLU A 143 9.76 -8.05 2.43
N SER A 144 10.73 -7.14 2.38
CA SER A 144 12.07 -7.44 1.90
C SER A 144 12.94 -7.95 3.06
N PRO A 145 13.65 -9.08 2.89
CA PRO A 145 14.38 -9.76 3.97
C PRO A 145 15.73 -9.08 4.26
N TRP A 146 15.70 -7.78 4.58
CA TRP A 146 16.90 -7.00 4.95
C TRP A 146 17.60 -7.55 6.19
N ASN A 147 16.89 -8.30 7.03
CA ASN A 147 17.42 -9.02 8.18
C ASN A 147 18.28 -10.24 7.86
N GLU A 148 18.17 -10.77 6.65
CA GLU A 148 18.96 -11.92 6.17
C GLU A 148 20.21 -11.48 5.38
N VAL A 149 20.42 -10.17 5.23
CA VAL A 149 21.56 -9.64 4.50
C VAL A 149 22.82 -9.72 5.36
N HIS A 150 23.79 -10.51 4.88
CA HIS A 150 25.07 -10.72 5.56
C HIS A 150 26.28 -10.42 4.65
N SER A 151 26.06 -9.90 3.44
CA SER A 151 27.09 -9.54 2.47
C SER A 151 26.67 -8.39 1.55
N GLN A 152 27.65 -7.70 0.97
CA GLN A 152 27.41 -6.64 -0.02
C GLN A 152 26.64 -7.16 -1.25
N VAL A 153 26.98 -8.35 -1.74
CA VAL A 153 26.28 -8.96 -2.87
C VAL A 153 24.78 -9.16 -2.55
N GLN A 154 24.43 -9.65 -1.36
CA GLN A 154 23.03 -9.80 -0.96
C GLN A 154 22.32 -8.44 -0.85
N ALA A 155 23.00 -7.42 -0.33
CA ALA A 155 22.45 -6.06 -0.28
C ALA A 155 22.17 -5.51 -1.69
N GLU A 156 23.09 -5.70 -2.64
CA GLU A 156 22.93 -5.31 -4.04
C GLU A 156 21.77 -6.07 -4.71
N GLN A 157 21.62 -7.37 -4.44
CA GLN A 157 20.48 -8.15 -4.95
C GLN A 157 19.14 -7.63 -4.41
N LEU A 158 19.06 -7.26 -3.13
CA LEU A 158 17.84 -6.64 -2.60
C LEU A 158 17.60 -5.24 -3.19
N ARG A 159 18.64 -4.41 -3.35
CA ARG A 159 18.48 -3.12 -4.05
C ARG A 159 17.99 -3.31 -5.49
N TYR A 160 18.50 -4.31 -6.18
CA TYR A 160 18.05 -4.68 -7.52
C TYR A 160 16.60 -5.17 -7.51
N HIS A 161 16.20 -5.96 -6.51
CA HIS A 161 14.81 -6.37 -6.30
C HIS A 161 13.87 -5.17 -6.17
N GLU A 162 14.19 -4.20 -5.30
CA GLU A 162 13.40 -2.99 -5.11
C GLU A 162 13.30 -2.16 -6.40
N TRP A 163 14.42 -2.02 -7.11
CA TRP A 163 14.45 -1.34 -8.39
C TRP A 163 13.58 -2.06 -9.44
N LEU A 164 13.66 -3.38 -9.50
CA LEU A 164 12.94 -4.18 -10.48
C LEU A 164 11.43 -4.17 -10.22
N LEU A 165 10.98 -4.20 -8.97
CA LEU A 165 9.58 -3.97 -8.59
C LEU A 165 9.08 -2.64 -9.15
N ASN A 166 9.82 -1.55 -8.90
CA ASN A 166 9.46 -0.24 -9.42
C ASN A 166 9.41 -0.19 -10.94
N LYS A 167 10.35 -0.87 -11.60
CA LYS A 167 10.40 -0.90 -13.07
C LYS A 167 9.25 -1.72 -13.66
N ALA A 168 8.89 -2.83 -13.04
CA ALA A 168 7.84 -3.73 -13.52
C ALA A 168 6.44 -3.13 -13.43
N PHE A 169 6.18 -2.29 -12.44
CA PHE A 169 4.86 -1.70 -12.20
C PHE A 169 4.72 -0.23 -12.62
N ALA A 170 5.78 0.39 -13.15
CA ALA A 170 5.78 1.81 -13.52
C ALA A 170 4.64 2.21 -14.47
N ASP A 171 4.35 1.35 -15.45
CA ASP A 171 3.32 1.55 -16.47
C ASP A 171 2.13 0.58 -16.29
N GLY A 172 2.03 -0.03 -15.10
CA GLY A 172 0.99 -0.99 -14.75
C GLY A 172 -0.29 -0.34 -14.21
N PRO A 173 -1.28 -1.16 -13.82
CA PRO A 173 -2.48 -0.66 -13.15
C PRO A 173 -2.13 0.07 -11.85
N ALA A 174 -3.03 0.93 -11.37
CA ALA A 174 -2.83 1.63 -10.12
C ALA A 174 -3.07 0.73 -8.91
N TRP A 175 -2.10 0.68 -7.99
CA TRP A 175 -2.15 -0.07 -6.74
C TRP A 175 -1.09 0.47 -5.77
N TRP A 176 -1.21 0.14 -4.48
CA TRP A 176 -0.29 0.63 -3.44
C TRP A 176 0.39 -0.52 -2.70
N LEU A 177 1.69 -0.64 -2.86
CA LEU A 177 2.56 -1.56 -2.14
C LEU A 177 3.22 -0.87 -0.93
N LEU A 178 2.97 -1.39 0.27
CA LEU A 178 3.77 -1.13 1.46
C LEU A 178 4.86 -2.19 1.57
N CYS A 179 6.10 -1.76 1.69
CA CYS A 179 7.27 -2.60 1.90
C CYS A 179 7.90 -2.33 3.28
N PRO A 180 7.46 -3.04 4.33
CA PRO A 180 8.11 -2.99 5.62
C PRO A 180 9.56 -3.48 5.52
N TYR A 181 10.45 -2.87 6.29
CA TYR A 181 11.80 -3.39 6.48
C TYR A 181 12.30 -3.12 7.90
N ASP A 182 13.02 -4.10 8.44
CA ASP A 182 13.56 -4.04 9.79
C ASP A 182 14.80 -3.13 9.86
N THR A 183 14.69 -2.03 10.59
CA THR A 183 15.83 -1.11 10.78
C THR A 183 16.82 -1.62 11.80
N ALA A 184 16.40 -2.44 12.76
CA ALA A 184 17.29 -3.03 13.76
C ALA A 184 18.28 -4.03 13.12
N ALA A 185 17.91 -4.60 11.97
CA ALA A 185 18.84 -5.40 11.17
C ALA A 185 19.72 -4.57 10.22
N GLY A 186 19.21 -3.44 9.72
CA GLY A 186 19.88 -2.58 8.75
C GLY A 186 21.16 -1.91 9.25
N GLU A 187 21.32 -1.72 10.56
CA GLU A 187 22.57 -1.21 11.16
C GLU A 187 23.78 -2.12 10.87
N ASN A 188 23.56 -3.43 10.65
CA ASN A 188 24.64 -4.35 10.27
C ASN A 188 25.01 -4.30 8.78
N ALA A 189 24.11 -3.87 7.90
CA ALA A 189 24.30 -3.94 6.43
C ALA A 189 24.73 -2.61 5.81
N ALA A 190 24.43 -1.46 6.44
CA ALA A 190 24.78 -0.14 5.92
C ALA A 190 26.20 0.36 6.31
N LEU A 191 26.90 -0.36 7.20
CA LEU A 191 28.18 0.05 7.79
C LEU A 191 29.44 -0.69 7.27
N ARG A 192 29.38 -1.40 6.13
CA ARG A 192 30.58 -2.06 5.57
C ARG A 192 30.70 -1.93 4.07
#